data_AF-A0A958D802-F1
#
_entry.id   AF-A0A958D802-F1
#
_cell.length_a   1.000
_cell.length_b   1.000
_cell.length_c   1.000
_cell.angle_alpha   90.00
_cell.angle_beta   90.00
_cell.angle_gamma   90.00
#
_symmetry.space_group_name_H-M   'P 1'
#
loop_
_entity.id
_entity.type
_entity.pdbx_description
1 polymer ?
#
loop_
_entity_poly.entity_id
_entity_poly.type
_entity_poly.pdbx_seq_one_letter_code
_entity_poly.pdbx_strand_id
1 'polypeptide(L)'
;MTLQSKIRIAAIIATICFWLSWVSVSCSANHIGDFSGYTLAADGIVVSDPTTITGELVTLLDPQPFLFLVPIGAVLAFALSFGQRSKRRSYLKVAGGIAGLLAISITFVGIMNRALEAQQSGSLARYETRLAFWGTVGGLVLIVLFARSEAANQPPPYSPLESDTHELDVDNAT
;
A
#
# COMPACT_ATOMS: atom_id res chain seq x y z
N MET A 1 2.09 -20.84 -13.12
CA MET A 1 1.52 -19.93 -12.09
C MET A 1 0.77 -18.80 -12.78
N THR A 2 -0.52 -18.57 -12.46
CA THR A 2 -1.35 -17.55 -13.14
C THR A 2 -1.10 -16.15 -12.60
N LEU A 3 -1.40 -15.11 -13.38
CA LEU A 3 -1.27 -13.71 -12.93
C LEU A 3 -2.11 -13.43 -11.68
N GLN A 4 -3.31 -14.01 -11.57
CA GLN A 4 -4.16 -13.89 -10.38
C GLN A 4 -3.50 -14.51 -9.15
N SER A 5 -2.88 -15.68 -9.28
CA SER A 5 -2.16 -16.28 -8.13
C SER A 5 -0.99 -15.41 -7.65
N LYS A 6 -0.31 -14.69 -8.55
CA LYS A 6 0.77 -13.77 -8.18
C LYS A 6 0.24 -12.56 -7.40
N ILE A 7 -0.87 -11.96 -7.84
CA ILE A 7 -1.53 -10.85 -7.13
C ILE A 7 -1.99 -11.29 -5.74
N ARG A 8 -2.55 -12.49 -5.61
CA ARG A 8 -2.99 -13.05 -4.31
C ARG A 8 -1.83 -13.17 -3.33
N ILE A 9 -0.72 -13.77 -3.76
CA ILE A 9 0.46 -13.95 -2.91
C ILE A 9 1.03 -12.58 -2.53
N ALA A 10 1.15 -11.65 -3.48
CA ALA A 10 1.63 -10.29 -3.20
C ALA A 10 0.73 -9.55 -2.17
N ALA A 11 -0.60 -9.70 -2.28
CA ALA A 11 -1.55 -9.14 -1.33
C ALA A 11 -1.46 -9.77 0.05
N ILE A 12 -1.29 -11.09 0.14
CA ILE A 12 -1.07 -11.78 1.42
C ILE A 12 0.21 -11.28 2.08
N ILE A 13 1.31 -11.22 1.33
CA ILE A 13 2.60 -10.71 1.83
C ILE A 13 2.45 -9.27 2.34
N ALA A 14 1.88 -8.37 1.53
CA ALA A 14 1.69 -6.98 1.93
C ALA A 14 0.83 -6.85 3.20
N THR A 15 -0.22 -7.66 3.31
CA THR A 15 -1.12 -7.64 4.48
C THR A 15 -0.40 -8.16 5.72
N ILE A 16 0.28 -9.29 5.65
CA ILE A 16 1.03 -9.85 6.81
C ILE A 16 2.13 -8.88 7.24
N CYS A 17 2.88 -8.34 6.29
CA CYS A 17 3.95 -7.38 6.56
C CYS A 17 3.47 -6.08 7.19
N PHE A 18 2.23 -5.66 6.97
CA PHE A 18 1.64 -4.48 7.62
C PHE A 18 1.54 -4.64 9.15
N TRP A 19 1.24 -5.86 9.62
CA TRP A 19 1.10 -6.15 11.05
C TRP A 19 2.43 -6.43 11.76
N LEU A 20 3.50 -6.64 11.00
CA LEU A 20 4.84 -6.85 11.53
C LEU A 20 5.54 -5.52 11.81
N SER A 21 6.58 -5.55 12.63
CA SER A 21 7.38 -4.37 13.01
C SER A 21 7.99 -3.70 11.78
N TRP A 22 7.64 -2.43 11.54
CA TRP A 22 8.16 -1.60 10.45
C TRP A 22 9.36 -0.77 10.88
N VAL A 23 9.33 -0.25 12.10
CA VAL A 23 10.33 0.69 12.61
C VAL A 23 10.78 0.23 13.99
N SER A 24 12.09 0.19 14.19
CA SER A 24 12.70 0.10 15.51
C SER A 24 13.15 1.48 15.95
N VAL A 25 12.80 1.87 17.16
CA VAL A 25 13.29 3.10 17.79
C VAL A 25 14.26 2.71 18.90
N SER A 26 15.42 3.36 18.92
CA SER A 26 16.45 3.18 19.93
C SER A 26 16.98 4.53 20.42
N CYS A 27 17.37 4.62 21.68
CA CYS A 27 18.00 5.82 22.26
C CYS A 27 19.29 5.40 22.95
N SER A 28 20.42 6.04 22.59
CA SER A 28 21.72 5.80 23.23
C SER A 28 22.10 4.31 23.37
N ALA A 29 21.89 3.52 22.30
CA ALA A 29 22.08 2.07 22.23
C ALA A 29 21.06 1.19 22.98
N ASN A 30 20.11 1.78 23.73
CA ASN A 30 19.00 1.06 24.31
C ASN A 30 17.82 1.01 23.33
N HIS A 31 17.31 -0.20 23.09
CA HIS A 31 16.11 -0.39 22.28
C HIS A 31 14.89 0.09 23.07
N ILE A 32 14.14 1.04 22.50
CA ILE A 32 12.93 1.61 23.11
C ILE A 32 11.72 0.75 22.75
N GLY A 33 11.59 0.42 21.46
CA GLY A 33 10.46 -0.37 20.99
C GLY A 33 10.45 -0.58 19.49
N ASP A 34 9.67 -1.57 19.09
CA ASP A 34 9.38 -1.90 17.70
C ASP A 34 7.91 -1.54 17.40
N PHE A 35 7.68 -0.77 16.34
CA PHE A 35 6.37 -0.29 15.93
C PHE A 35 5.98 -0.90 14.59
N SER A 36 4.81 -1.51 14.54
CA SER A 36 4.18 -2.07 13.34
C SER A 36 3.48 -1.01 12.49
N GLY A 37 3.11 -1.35 11.25
CA GLY A 37 2.27 -0.48 10.42
C GLY A 37 0.93 -0.15 11.08
N TYR A 38 0.35 -1.09 11.84
CA TYR A 38 -0.87 -0.86 12.63
C TYR A 38 -0.66 0.16 13.74
N THR A 39 0.37 0.00 14.56
CA THR A 39 0.64 0.94 15.67
C THR A 39 0.92 2.33 15.14
N LEU A 40 1.65 2.45 14.01
CA LEU A 40 1.88 3.74 13.34
C LEU A 40 0.58 4.38 12.83
N ALA A 41 -0.40 3.57 12.43
CA ALA A 41 -1.69 4.04 11.93
C ALA A 41 -2.65 4.46 13.06
N ALA A 42 -2.71 3.67 14.13
CA ALA A 42 -3.68 3.82 15.22
C ALA A 42 -3.18 4.78 16.31
N ASP A 43 -1.95 4.56 16.78
CA ASP A 43 -1.44 5.16 18.02
C ASP A 43 -0.25 6.09 17.76
N GLY A 44 0.41 5.96 16.60
CA GLY A 44 1.66 6.65 16.30
C GLY A 44 2.85 6.04 17.06
N ILE A 45 3.85 6.86 17.38
CA ILE A 45 4.98 6.49 18.23
C ILE A 45 4.91 7.33 19.48
N VAL A 46 4.52 6.72 20.59
CA VAL A 46 4.47 7.36 21.90
C VAL A 46 5.47 6.69 22.81
N VAL A 47 6.36 7.47 23.42
CA VAL A 47 7.41 6.97 24.31
C VAL A 47 7.34 7.74 25.62
N SER A 48 7.44 7.03 26.75
CA SER A 48 7.56 7.65 28.06
C SER A 48 8.96 8.25 28.20
N ASP A 49 9.06 9.55 28.47
CA ASP A 49 10.36 10.20 28.66
C ASP A 49 10.96 9.77 30.01
N PRO A 50 12.11 9.07 30.04
CA PRO A 50 12.70 8.62 31.29
C PRO A 50 13.27 9.77 32.14
N THR A 51 13.36 10.99 31.60
CA THR A 51 13.95 12.15 32.29
C THR A 51 12.92 13.02 33.02
N THR A 52 11.62 12.87 32.73
CA THR A 52 10.57 13.56 33.48
C THR A 52 10.13 12.72 34.68
N ILE A 53 10.31 13.26 35.89
CA ILE A 53 9.87 12.65 37.16
C ILE A 53 8.34 12.41 37.18
N THR A 54 7.60 13.07 36.27
CA THR A 54 6.15 12.98 36.07
C THR A 54 5.70 11.86 35.13
N GLY A 55 6.61 11.14 34.45
CA GLY A 55 6.24 10.05 33.53
C GLY A 55 5.48 10.52 32.29
N GLU A 56 5.81 11.72 31.79
CA GLU A 56 5.10 12.34 30.69
C GLU A 56 5.31 11.56 29.38
N LEU A 57 4.22 11.22 28.70
CA LEU A 57 4.27 10.54 27.41
C LEU A 57 4.58 11.57 26.32
N VAL A 58 5.69 11.38 25.61
CA VAL A 58 6.07 12.20 24.47
C VAL A 58 5.69 11.49 23.19
N THR A 59 4.83 12.13 22.39
CA THR A 59 4.50 11.67 21.04
C THR A 59 5.64 12.05 20.10
N LEU A 60 6.42 11.06 19.66
CA LEU A 60 7.50 11.23 18.68
C LEU A 60 6.95 11.30 17.25
N LEU A 61 5.86 10.59 16.99
CA LEU A 61 5.18 10.60 15.69
C LEU A 61 3.67 10.48 15.90
N ASP A 62 2.93 11.42 15.34
CA ASP A 62 1.47 11.43 15.45
C ASP A 62 0.86 10.25 14.68
N PRO A 63 -0.30 9.73 15.11
CA PRO A 63 -1.04 8.69 14.38
C PRO A 63 -1.27 9.07 12.91
N GLN A 64 -1.01 8.15 12.01
CA GLN A 64 -1.19 8.33 10.57
C GLN A 64 -2.33 7.44 10.05
N PRO A 65 -3.62 7.80 10.27
CA PRO A 65 -4.75 6.90 10.00
C PRO A 65 -4.89 6.50 8.52
N PHE A 66 -4.35 7.30 7.59
CA PHE A 66 -4.32 6.93 6.17
C PHE A 66 -3.48 5.67 5.89
N LEU A 67 -2.62 5.21 6.81
CA LEU A 67 -1.90 3.94 6.69
C LEU A 67 -2.84 2.73 6.62
N PHE A 68 -4.07 2.83 7.15
CA PHE A 68 -5.09 1.78 6.98
C PHE A 68 -5.45 1.54 5.50
N LEU A 69 -5.14 2.48 4.59
CA LEU A 69 -5.28 2.26 3.15
C LEU A 69 -4.39 1.13 2.63
N VAL A 70 -3.28 0.81 3.31
CA VAL A 70 -2.38 -0.28 2.93
C VAL A 70 -3.06 -1.65 3.01
N PRO A 71 -3.53 -2.12 4.19
CA PRO A 71 -4.21 -3.40 4.29
C PRO A 71 -5.55 -3.38 3.53
N ILE A 72 -6.27 -2.25 3.50
CA ILE A 72 -7.51 -2.12 2.71
C ILE A 72 -7.22 -2.35 1.22
N GLY A 73 -6.18 -1.70 0.68
CA GLY A 73 -5.77 -1.84 -0.71
C GLY A 73 -5.33 -3.27 -1.05
N ALA A 74 -4.57 -3.91 -0.15
CA ALA A 74 -4.14 -5.30 -0.32
C ALA A 74 -5.32 -6.29 -0.28
N VAL A 75 -6.22 -6.15 0.70
CA VAL A 75 -7.43 -6.98 0.82
C VAL A 75 -8.37 -6.78 -0.38
N LEU A 76 -8.54 -5.54 -0.84
CA LEU A 76 -9.32 -5.24 -2.04
C LEU A 76 -8.71 -5.90 -3.28
N ALA A 77 -7.39 -5.81 -3.46
CA ALA A 77 -6.70 -6.47 -4.57
C ALA A 77 -6.84 -8.00 -4.52
N PHE A 78 -6.77 -8.58 -3.32
CA PHE A 78 -7.02 -10.00 -3.07
C PHE A 78 -8.44 -10.39 -3.43
N ALA A 79 -9.46 -9.69 -2.94
CA ALA A 79 -10.87 -9.97 -3.22
C ALA A 79 -11.18 -9.86 -4.72
N LEU A 80 -10.67 -8.82 -5.39
CA LEU A 80 -10.86 -8.62 -6.83
C LEU A 80 -10.17 -9.68 -7.70
N SER A 81 -9.28 -10.49 -7.13
CA SER A 81 -8.60 -11.58 -7.84
C SER A 81 -9.43 -12.87 -7.98
N PHE A 82 -10.56 -12.99 -7.26
CA PHE A 82 -11.42 -14.19 -7.30
C PHE A 82 -12.49 -14.16 -8.39
N GLY A 83 -12.84 -13.00 -8.94
CA GLY A 83 -13.87 -12.90 -9.97
C GLY A 83 -13.33 -12.90 -11.41
N GLN A 84 -14.26 -12.78 -12.36
CA GLN A 84 -13.94 -12.74 -13.79
C GLN A 84 -13.04 -11.54 -14.15
N ARG A 85 -12.17 -11.76 -15.14
CA ARG A 85 -11.26 -10.73 -15.67
C ARG A 85 -12.07 -9.59 -16.28
N SER A 86 -12.14 -8.46 -15.58
CA SER A 86 -12.77 -7.23 -16.07
C SER A 86 -11.78 -6.09 -16.01
N LYS A 87 -11.71 -5.27 -17.08
CA LYS A 87 -10.83 -4.08 -17.16
C LYS A 87 -11.03 -3.16 -15.96
N ARG A 88 -12.28 -2.92 -15.57
CA ARG A 88 -12.63 -2.07 -14.41
C ARG A 88 -12.02 -2.60 -13.10
N ARG A 89 -11.99 -3.93 -12.92
CA ARG A 89 -11.40 -4.55 -11.72
C ARG A 89 -9.88 -4.41 -11.71
N SER A 90 -9.21 -4.54 -12.86
CA SER A 90 -7.76 -4.33 -12.97
C SER A 90 -7.37 -2.90 -12.60
N TYR A 91 -8.12 -1.89 -13.07
CA TYR A 91 -7.88 -0.49 -12.68
C TYR A 91 -8.08 -0.25 -11.17
N LEU A 92 -9.11 -0.86 -10.57
CA LEU A 92 -9.33 -0.76 -9.12
C LEU A 92 -8.18 -1.37 -8.31
N LYS A 93 -7.63 -2.52 -8.74
CA LYS A 93 -6.45 -3.13 -8.11
C LYS A 93 -5.23 -2.20 -8.19
N VAL A 94 -5.01 -1.57 -9.36
CA VAL A 94 -3.91 -0.60 -9.56
C VAL A 94 -4.10 0.62 -8.68
N ALA A 95 -5.29 1.21 -8.66
CA ALA A 95 -5.61 2.38 -7.85
C ALA A 95 -5.42 2.10 -6.36
N GLY A 96 -5.88 0.95 -5.86
CA GLY A 96 -5.67 0.52 -4.48
C GLY A 96 -4.19 0.34 -4.13
N GLY A 97 -3.41 -0.28 -5.03
CA GLY A 97 -1.97 -0.43 -4.85
C GLY A 97 -1.23 0.91 -4.81
N ILE A 98 -1.58 1.85 -5.70
CA ILE A 98 -1.00 3.20 -5.73
C ILE A 98 -1.37 3.99 -4.46
N ALA A 99 -2.63 3.93 -4.02
CA ALA A 99 -3.06 4.59 -2.79
C ALA A 99 -2.30 4.07 -1.56
N GLY A 100 -2.10 2.75 -1.48
CA GLY A 100 -1.27 2.14 -0.43
C GLY A 100 0.20 2.60 -0.49
N LEU A 101 0.81 2.65 -1.68
CA LEU A 101 2.18 3.14 -1.84
C LEU A 101 2.31 4.62 -1.44
N LEU A 102 1.33 5.44 -1.79
CA LEU A 102 1.29 6.85 -1.40
C LEU A 102 1.23 7.00 0.12
N ALA A 103 0.35 6.23 0.79
CA ALA A 103 0.25 6.21 2.24
C ALA A 103 1.57 5.82 2.92
N ILE A 104 2.25 4.79 2.42
CA ILE A 104 3.57 4.40 2.95
C ILE A 104 4.60 5.50 2.72
N SER A 105 4.59 6.14 1.54
CA SER A 105 5.55 7.19 1.20
C SER A 105 5.44 8.41 2.12
N ILE A 106 4.22 8.86 2.41
CA ILE A 106 3.96 9.97 3.34
C ILE A 106 4.49 9.61 4.74
N THR A 107 4.21 8.40 5.21
CA THR A 107 4.67 7.92 6.52
C THR A 107 6.19 7.84 6.58
N PHE A 108 6.83 7.33 5.52
CA PHE A 108 8.28 7.22 5.44
C PHE A 108 8.95 8.59 5.50
N VAL A 109 8.44 9.58 4.76
CA VAL A 109 8.92 10.97 4.84
C VAL A 109 8.75 11.52 6.27
N GLY A 110 7.62 11.27 6.92
CA GLY A 110 7.41 11.65 8.32
C GLY A 110 8.46 11.07 9.27
N ILE A 111 8.72 9.77 9.17
CA ILE A 111 9.74 9.09 9.99
C ILE A 111 11.14 9.64 9.70
N MET A 112 11.49 9.87 8.43
CA MET A 112 12.80 10.41 8.05
C MET A 112 12.98 11.86 8.53
N ASN A 113 11.95 12.69 8.45
CA ASN A 113 12.01 14.06 8.97
C ASN A 113 12.23 14.06 10.48
N ARG A 114 11.53 13.20 11.23
CA ARG A 114 11.77 13.03 12.68
C ARG A 114 13.16 12.50 13.00
N ALA A 115 13.68 11.58 12.19
CA ALA A 115 15.04 11.08 12.35
C ALA A 115 16.09 12.19 12.11
N LEU A 116 15.85 13.06 11.13
CA LEU A 116 16.71 14.22 10.84
C LEU A 116 16.65 15.27 11.96
N GLU A 117 15.45 15.61 12.44
CA GLU A 117 15.25 16.51 13.58
C GLU A 117 15.96 15.99 14.85
N ALA A 118 15.88 14.68 15.11
CA ALA A 118 16.58 14.05 16.22
C ALA A 118 18.10 14.19 16.09
N GLN A 119 18.66 13.98 14.90
CA GLN A 119 20.10 14.16 14.68
C GLN A 119 20.55 15.63 14.84
N GLN A 120 19.75 16.59 14.37
CA GLN A 120 20.09 18.02 14.46
C GLN A 120 19.98 18.59 15.87
N SER A 121 19.04 18.10 16.66
CA SER A 121 18.84 18.50 18.07
C SER A 121 19.85 17.86 19.03
N GLY A 122 20.77 17.01 18.54
CA GLY A 122 21.67 16.23 19.39
C GLY A 122 20.96 15.11 20.15
N SER A 123 19.72 14.79 19.78
CA SER A 123 18.98 13.66 20.35
C SER A 123 19.64 12.34 19.96
N LEU A 124 19.75 11.44 20.93
CA LEU A 124 20.31 10.10 20.74
C LEU A 124 19.29 9.11 20.14
N ALA A 125 18.11 9.60 19.74
CA ALA A 125 17.06 8.80 19.12
C ALA A 125 17.43 8.40 17.68
N ARG A 126 17.46 7.09 17.43
CA ARG A 126 17.73 6.47 16.12
C ARG A 126 16.56 5.62 15.69
N TYR A 127 16.07 5.91 14.48
CA TYR A 127 14.99 5.20 13.80
C TYR A 127 15.58 4.28 12.74
N GLU A 128 15.22 3.00 12.77
CA GLU A 128 15.69 2.01 11.80
C GLU A 128 14.49 1.28 11.17
N THR A 129 14.48 1.20 9.83
CA THR A 129 13.43 0.46 9.11
C THR A 129 13.73 -1.03 9.08
N ARG A 130 12.71 -1.83 9.34
CA ARG A 130 12.79 -3.30 9.39
C ARG A 130 12.38 -3.92 8.04
N LEU A 131 12.70 -5.19 7.85
CA LEU A 131 12.36 -5.95 6.63
C LEU A 131 10.86 -5.97 6.31
N ALA A 132 9.98 -5.95 7.30
CA ALA A 132 8.53 -5.96 7.06
C ALA A 132 8.03 -4.69 6.36
N PHE A 133 8.65 -3.53 6.62
CA PHE A 133 8.36 -2.30 5.88
C PHE A 133 8.61 -2.53 4.38
N TRP A 134 9.81 -3.03 4.04
CA TRP A 134 10.19 -3.32 2.66
C TRP A 134 9.37 -4.45 2.02
N GLY A 135 8.96 -5.45 2.81
CA GLY A 135 8.06 -6.51 2.37
C GLY A 135 6.67 -5.96 1.99
N THR A 136 6.16 -5.00 2.75
CA THR A 136 4.90 -4.31 2.44
C THR A 136 5.02 -3.52 1.13
N VAL A 137 6.08 -2.71 1.01
CA VAL A 137 6.37 -1.92 -0.21
C VAL A 137 6.49 -2.85 -1.43
N GLY A 138 7.31 -3.90 -1.32
CA GLY A 138 7.49 -4.88 -2.39
C GLY A 138 6.20 -5.58 -2.79
N GLY A 139 5.38 -5.98 -1.81
CA GLY A 139 4.07 -6.58 -2.06
C GLY A 139 3.13 -5.65 -2.82
N LEU A 140 3.02 -4.38 -2.41
CA LEU A 140 2.19 -3.39 -3.11
C LEU A 140 2.70 -3.09 -4.53
N VAL A 141 4.01 -2.94 -4.71
CA VAL A 141 4.61 -2.75 -6.05
C VAL A 141 4.27 -3.92 -6.96
N LEU A 142 4.39 -5.15 -6.48
CA LEU A 142 4.03 -6.35 -7.25
C LEU A 142 2.53 -6.38 -7.61
N ILE A 143 1.64 -5.97 -6.70
CA ILE A 143 0.21 -5.83 -7.01
C ILE A 143 0.01 -4.85 -8.17
N VAL A 144 0.62 -3.68 -8.12
CA VAL A 144 0.51 -2.65 -9.17
C VAL A 144 1.05 -3.17 -10.51
N LEU A 145 2.24 -3.76 -10.52
CA LEU A 145 2.87 -4.28 -11.74
C LEU A 145 2.03 -5.40 -12.37
N PHE A 146 1.58 -6.37 -11.57
CA PHE A 146 0.78 -7.47 -12.08
C PHE A 146 -0.61 -7.02 -12.51
N ALA A 147 -1.29 -6.16 -11.76
CA ALA A 147 -2.60 -5.63 -12.15
C ALA A 147 -2.52 -4.77 -13.42
N ARG A 148 -1.45 -3.97 -13.59
CA ARG A 148 -1.19 -3.22 -14.83
C ARG A 148 -0.97 -4.15 -16.02
N SER A 149 -0.18 -5.20 -15.84
CA SER A 149 0.02 -6.21 -16.89
C SER A 149 -1.28 -6.95 -17.23
N GLU A 150 -2.20 -7.12 -16.27
CA GLU A 150 -3.53 -7.69 -16.52
C GLU A 150 -4.35 -6.77 -17.43
N ALA A 151 -4.35 -5.47 -17.16
CA ALA A 151 -5.09 -4.49 -17.95
C ALA A 151 -4.55 -4.35 -19.38
N ALA A 152 -3.22 -4.39 -19.55
CA ALA A 152 -2.57 -4.27 -20.86
C ALA A 152 -2.84 -5.46 -21.79
N ASN A 153 -2.98 -6.67 -21.23
CA ASN A 153 -3.19 -7.90 -22.01
C ASN A 153 -4.67 -8.22 -22.26
N GLN A 154 -5.62 -7.37 -21.85
CA GLN A 154 -7.04 -7.59 -22.13
C GLN A 154 -7.38 -7.09 -23.53
N PRO A 155 -7.98 -7.92 -24.40
CA PRO A 155 -8.41 -7.50 -25.73
C PRO A 155 -9.31 -6.26 -25.62
N PRO A 156 -9.31 -5.37 -26.63
CA PRO A 156 -10.24 -4.24 -26.64
C PRO A 156 -11.65 -4.76 -26.37
N PRO A 157 -12.47 -4.05 -25.56
CA PRO A 157 -13.88 -4.42 -25.46
C PRO A 157 -14.40 -4.49 -26.89
N TYR A 158 -15.08 -5.58 -27.24
CA TYR A 158 -15.66 -5.76 -28.57
C TYR A 158 -16.42 -4.47 -28.87
N SER A 159 -15.90 -3.67 -29.79
CA SER A 159 -16.59 -2.47 -30.23
C SER A 159 -17.68 -3.00 -31.15
N PRO A 160 -18.97 -2.84 -30.79
CA PRO A 160 -20.03 -3.10 -31.76
C PRO A 160 -19.97 -1.96 -32.77
N LEU A 161 -19.03 -2.04 -33.70
CA LEU A 161 -18.96 -1.19 -34.87
C LEU A 161 -19.25 -2.08 -36.07
N GLU A 162 -20.36 -1.76 -36.73
CA GLU A 162 -20.75 -2.19 -38.07
C GLU A 162 -21.02 -3.69 -38.28
N SER A 163 -22.13 -4.17 -37.74
CA SER A 163 -23.06 -4.90 -38.61
C SER A 163 -24.30 -4.02 -38.77
N ASP A 164 -24.90 -4.05 -39.96
CA ASP A 164 -26.23 -3.50 -40.28
C ASP A 164 -26.27 -2.13 -40.97
N THR A 165 -25.48 -1.93 -42.04
CA THR A 165 -25.89 -1.02 -43.13
C THR A 165 -25.86 -1.64 -44.53
N HIS A 166 -25.73 -2.96 -44.67
CA HIS A 166 -25.84 -3.65 -45.97
C HIS A 166 -26.94 -4.70 -45.93
N GLU A 167 -28.18 -4.29 -46.21
CA GLU A 167 -29.16 -5.03 -47.05
C GLU A 167 -30.51 -4.31 -47.02
N LEU A 168 -30.63 -3.25 -47.83
CA LEU A 168 -31.92 -2.86 -48.42
C LEU A 168 -31.66 -2.41 -49.87
N ASP A 169 -31.09 -3.31 -50.68
CA ASP A 169 -31.39 -3.35 -52.11
C ASP A 169 -32.66 -4.20 -52.25
N VAL A 170 -33.80 -3.59 -51.96
CA VAL A 170 -35.11 -4.14 -52.35
C VAL A 170 -35.49 -3.44 -53.64
N ASP A 171 -35.26 -4.17 -54.73
CA ASP A 171 -35.89 -4.07 -56.04
C ASP A 171 -37.04 -3.05 -56.12
N ASN A 172 -36.79 -1.91 -56.78
CA ASN A 172 -37.85 -1.10 -57.36
C ASN A 172 -37.75 -1.18 -58.88
N ALA A 173 -38.15 -2.34 -59.40
CA ALA A 173 -38.49 -2.54 -60.80
C ALA A 173 -40.02 -2.63 -60.91
N THR A 174 -40.67 -1.49 -61.19
CA THR A 174 -41.90 -1.38 -62.00
C THR A 174 -42.17 0.09 -62.33
#